data_AF-E9EJH9-F1
#
_entry.id   AF-E9EJH9-F1
#
_cell.length_a   1.000
_cell.length_b   1.000
_cell.length_c   1.000
_cell.angle_alpha   90.00
_cell.angle_beta   90.00
_cell.angle_gamma   90.00
#
_symmetry.space_group_name_H-M   'P 1'
#
loop_
_entity.id
_entity.type
_entity.pdbx_description
1 polymer ?
#
loop_
_entity_poly.entity_id
_entity_poly.type
_entity_poly.pdbx_seq_one_letter_code
_entity_poly.pdbx_strand_id
1 'polypeptide(L)'
;MTSAPFVRTNPPTQLTTTVDGFPPKHPNPQSRNAEMSKCAQRSASLASLGTRPIRRQFSCSRRLSRARDPRIRDIGRQIEDDYAAIRKHYATPKHPIVLAHGLLGFSELHVPPFPRIHYWHGIREALTAQGATVVAASVPPSSSIADRASRLADEITRSGVDAAAGVNIVAHSMGGLDARWMIAPPLRQRGLPVRVASLTTVSSPPRGSPFADYVLRAEAGPLYLPRVYGVLERAGLETGAFAQLTTAYMRREFNPATPDDPAVRYFSYGAVAGPPPLLSPFRVPGRIVGAAEGANDGLVSVQSARWGAYQGTLVGVNHLDLINWPNRLRWVVRGWMGRRRFNAVAFYLGIADMLAREGL
;
A
#
# COMPACT_ATOMS: atom_id res chain seq x y z
N MET A 1 6.66 -70.14 18.69
CA MET A 1 7.51 -69.25 19.49
C MET A 1 7.21 -67.83 19.02
N THR A 2 6.63 -66.89 19.75
CA THR A 2 6.22 -66.82 21.16
C THR A 2 5.18 -65.70 21.23
N SER A 3 4.21 -65.88 22.11
CA SER A 3 2.96 -65.15 22.23
C SER A 3 3.12 -63.76 22.86
N ALA A 4 2.26 -62.81 22.48
CA ALA A 4 1.92 -61.62 23.28
C ALA A 4 0.41 -61.32 23.12
N PRO A 5 -0.36 -61.18 24.21
CA PRO A 5 -1.81 -60.97 24.15
C PRO A 5 -2.24 -59.53 24.50
N PHE A 6 -3.56 -59.31 24.43
CA PHE A 6 -4.37 -58.27 25.09
C PHE A 6 -4.58 -56.93 24.35
N VAL A 7 -5.77 -56.31 24.27
CA VAL A 7 -7.21 -56.68 24.24
C VAL A 7 -7.99 -55.37 24.04
N ARG A 8 -9.03 -55.45 23.21
CA ARG A 8 -10.30 -54.70 23.12
C ARG A 8 -10.40 -53.22 23.54
N THR A 9 -10.76 -52.47 22.51
CA THR A 9 -11.65 -51.29 22.46
C THR A 9 -13.01 -51.47 23.17
N ASN A 10 -13.52 -50.39 23.77
CA ASN A 10 -14.96 -50.07 23.87
C ASN A 10 -15.19 -48.56 24.13
N PRO A 11 -16.42 -48.04 23.89
CA PRO A 11 -16.67 -46.74 23.24
C PRO A 11 -17.22 -45.65 24.23
N PRO A 12 -17.71 -44.47 23.78
CA PRO A 12 -17.73 -43.25 24.59
C PRO A 12 -18.97 -43.12 25.48
N THR A 13 -18.78 -42.50 26.64
CA THR A 13 -19.85 -42.14 27.57
C THR A 13 -20.31 -40.70 27.33
N GLN A 14 -21.57 -40.53 26.93
CA GLN A 14 -22.29 -39.27 27.01
C GLN A 14 -22.74 -39.01 28.45
N LEU A 15 -22.66 -37.74 28.89
CA LEU A 15 -23.43 -37.21 30.01
C LEU A 15 -23.84 -35.75 29.69
N THR A 16 -25.13 -35.61 29.40
CA THR A 16 -26.05 -34.49 29.75
C THR A 16 -25.73 -33.97 31.17
N THR A 17 -25.82 -32.70 31.56
CA THR A 17 -26.85 -31.64 31.52
C THR A 17 -26.20 -30.50 32.34
N THR A 18 -26.37 -29.20 32.09
CA THR A 18 -27.47 -28.42 32.65
C THR A 18 -27.50 -27.02 32.03
N VAL A 19 -28.71 -26.50 31.93
CA VAL A 19 -29.10 -25.20 31.39
C VAL A 19 -29.53 -24.36 32.59
N ASP A 20 -28.87 -23.22 32.81
CA ASP A 20 -29.32 -22.11 33.68
C ASP A 20 -28.81 -20.84 32.98
N GLY A 21 -29.57 -19.80 32.65
CA GLY A 21 -30.78 -19.28 33.27
C GLY A 21 -30.55 -17.78 33.52
N PHE A 22 -30.50 -16.96 32.46
CA PHE A 22 -30.62 -15.49 32.57
C PHE A 22 -32.07 -15.14 32.95
N PRO A 23 -32.30 -14.07 33.75
CA PRO A 23 -33.13 -12.96 33.26
C PRO A 23 -32.68 -11.58 33.84
N PRO A 24 -33.41 -10.45 33.70
CA PRO A 24 -32.95 -9.33 32.86
C PRO A 24 -33.02 -7.96 33.59
N LYS A 25 -32.73 -6.88 32.83
CA LYS A 25 -33.44 -5.56 32.79
C LYS A 25 -32.52 -4.33 32.90
N HIS A 26 -32.55 -3.53 31.84
CA HIS A 26 -32.37 -2.07 31.85
C HIS A 26 -33.45 -1.39 32.73
N PRO A 27 -33.23 -0.13 33.17
CA PRO A 27 -33.71 0.99 32.36
C PRO A 27 -32.77 2.21 32.29
N ASN A 28 -32.83 2.89 31.15
CA ASN A 28 -32.47 4.29 30.95
C ASN A 28 -33.46 5.19 31.72
N PRO A 29 -33.11 6.44 32.08
CA PRO A 29 -33.75 7.52 31.33
C PRO A 29 -32.88 8.76 31.08
N GLN A 30 -33.11 9.33 29.90
CA GLN A 30 -32.86 10.73 29.55
C GLN A 30 -33.63 11.68 30.47
N SER A 31 -33.04 12.85 30.77
CA SER A 31 -33.60 14.18 30.41
C SER A 31 -33.06 15.29 31.32
N ARG A 32 -33.17 16.52 30.79
CA ARG A 32 -33.01 17.86 31.39
C ARG A 32 -31.67 18.52 31.01
N ASN A 33 -31.73 19.40 30.01
CA ASN A 33 -31.96 20.86 30.11
C ASN A 33 -30.71 21.57 30.67
N ALA A 34 -30.27 22.75 30.27
CA ALA A 34 -30.56 23.70 29.20
C ALA A 34 -29.49 24.80 29.34
N GLU A 35 -29.24 25.54 28.26
CA GLU A 35 -28.72 26.91 28.17
C GLU A 35 -27.98 27.54 29.37
N MET A 36 -26.81 28.14 29.09
CA MET A 36 -26.67 29.59 29.18
C MET A 36 -25.41 30.10 28.46
N SER A 37 -25.64 30.93 27.46
CA SER A 37 -24.66 31.82 26.84
C SER A 37 -24.76 33.22 27.44
N LYS A 38 -23.66 33.97 27.29
CA LYS A 38 -23.46 35.44 27.44
C LYS A 38 -23.20 35.94 28.86
N CYS A 39 -22.04 36.58 29.06
CA CYS A 39 -21.95 38.03 28.91
C CYS A 39 -20.49 38.49 28.90
N ALA A 40 -20.15 39.32 27.92
CA ALA A 40 -18.90 40.07 27.86
C ALA A 40 -19.14 41.43 28.51
N GLN A 41 -18.26 41.88 29.41
CA GLN A 41 -18.09 43.31 29.66
C GLN A 41 -16.62 43.67 29.82
N ARG A 42 -16.27 44.73 29.09
CA ARG A 42 -14.97 45.38 28.99
C ARG A 42 -14.68 46.16 30.27
N SER A 43 -13.41 46.29 30.62
CA SER A 43 -12.89 47.49 31.29
C SER A 43 -11.48 47.74 30.78
N ALA A 44 -11.30 48.94 30.22
CA ALA A 44 -10.02 49.46 29.77
C ALA A 44 -9.29 50.09 30.96
N SER A 45 -7.96 49.90 31.01
CA SER A 45 -7.07 50.81 31.72
C SER A 45 -5.73 50.84 31.00
N LEU A 46 -5.29 52.06 30.68
CA LEU A 46 -4.01 52.43 30.07
C LEU A 46 -2.98 52.62 31.19
N ALA A 47 -1.82 51.99 31.03
CA ALA A 47 -0.47 52.55 31.27
C ALA A 47 0.52 51.47 31.72
N SER A 48 1.51 51.17 30.87
CA SER A 48 2.93 51.28 31.22
C SER A 48 3.77 50.72 30.08
N LEU A 49 4.68 51.56 29.59
CA LEU A 49 5.71 51.22 28.63
C LEU A 49 6.72 50.28 29.29
N GLY A 50 6.90 49.10 28.69
CA GLY A 50 7.92 48.13 29.07
C GLY A 50 8.35 47.31 27.86
N THR A 51 9.54 47.60 27.35
CA THR A 51 10.23 46.95 26.24
C THR A 51 10.27 45.43 26.35
N ARG A 52 9.74 44.71 25.34
CA ARG A 52 9.92 43.26 25.12
C ARG A 52 10.00 42.93 23.62
N PRO A 53 10.73 41.88 23.23
CA PRO A 53 11.32 41.75 21.89
C PRO A 53 10.32 41.35 20.81
N ILE A 54 10.64 41.71 19.57
CA ILE A 54 9.91 41.41 18.35
C ILE A 54 9.79 39.88 18.19
N ARG A 55 8.66 39.31 18.61
CA ARG A 55 8.20 38.01 18.12
C ARG A 55 7.89 38.16 16.64
N ARG A 56 8.75 37.62 15.77
CA ARG A 56 8.40 37.37 14.37
C ARG A 56 7.20 36.42 14.35
N GLN A 57 6.01 36.99 14.23
CA GLN A 57 4.83 36.23 13.84
C GLN A 57 5.09 35.77 12.41
N PHE A 58 5.31 34.46 12.26
CA PHE A 58 5.22 33.80 10.97
C PHE A 58 3.82 34.08 10.43
N SER A 59 3.74 34.93 9.40
CA SER A 59 2.52 35.07 8.61
C SER A 59 2.20 33.69 8.05
N CYS A 60 1.16 33.06 8.61
CA CYS A 60 0.60 31.84 8.06
C CYS A 60 0.11 32.21 6.65
N SER A 61 0.88 31.83 5.64
CA SER A 61 0.49 31.95 4.25
C SER A 61 -0.86 31.24 4.11
N ARG A 62 -1.92 32.02 3.91
CA ARG A 62 -3.26 31.51 3.58
C ARG A 62 -3.09 30.54 2.42
N ARG A 63 -3.20 29.23 2.70
CA ARG A 63 -3.32 28.22 1.66
C ARG A 63 -4.61 28.56 0.93
N LEU A 64 -4.50 29.07 -0.29
CA LEU A 64 -5.61 29.12 -1.23
C LEU A 64 -6.17 27.70 -1.29
N SER A 65 -7.41 27.55 -0.81
CA SER A 65 -8.20 26.34 -0.99
C SER A 65 -8.40 26.13 -2.49
N ARG A 66 -7.48 25.41 -3.14
CA ARG A 66 -7.63 24.97 -4.53
C ARG A 66 -8.94 24.18 -4.63
N ALA A 67 -9.73 24.48 -5.65
CA ALA A 67 -11.01 23.84 -5.90
C ALA A 67 -10.84 22.32 -5.96
N ARG A 68 -11.42 21.62 -4.99
CA ARG A 68 -11.46 20.15 -4.97
C ARG A 68 -12.32 19.68 -6.14
N ASP A 69 -11.84 18.71 -6.92
CA ASP A 69 -12.70 18.04 -7.90
C ASP A 69 -13.85 17.35 -7.14
N PRO A 70 -15.12 17.75 -7.34
CA PRO A 70 -16.25 17.22 -6.58
C PRO A 70 -16.49 15.72 -6.81
N ARG A 71 -15.86 15.12 -7.83
CA ARG A 71 -15.87 13.69 -8.12
C ARG A 71 -14.92 12.87 -7.24
N ILE A 72 -13.99 13.53 -6.54
CA ILE A 72 -12.96 12.89 -5.71
C ILE A 72 -13.29 13.18 -4.24
N ARG A 73 -14.17 12.35 -3.67
CA ARG A 73 -14.55 12.43 -2.25
C ARG A 73 -13.82 11.33 -1.48
N ASP A 74 -13.38 11.65 -0.26
CA ASP A 74 -12.74 10.72 0.68
C ASP A 74 -11.50 9.97 0.14
N ILE A 75 -10.48 10.71 -0.31
CA ILE A 75 -9.16 10.15 -0.68
C ILE A 75 -8.04 10.52 0.31
N GLY A 76 -8.37 11.07 1.48
CA GLY A 76 -7.38 11.54 2.45
C GLY A 76 -6.57 12.74 1.95
N ARG A 77 -5.31 12.86 2.41
CA ARG A 77 -4.40 13.93 1.98
C ARG A 77 -4.11 13.78 0.48
N GLN A 78 -4.39 14.82 -0.29
CA GLN A 78 -4.09 14.86 -1.72
C GLN A 78 -2.66 15.33 -1.93
N ILE A 79 -1.89 14.56 -2.69
CA ILE A 79 -0.51 14.83 -3.07
C ILE A 79 -0.53 15.12 -4.57
N GLU A 80 -0.53 16.40 -4.92
CA GLU A 80 -0.65 16.85 -6.30
C GLU A 80 0.69 17.21 -6.93
N ASP A 81 1.51 17.99 -6.22
CA ASP A 81 2.76 18.56 -6.73
C ASP A 81 3.93 18.46 -5.73
N ASP A 82 3.74 17.87 -4.56
CA ASP A 82 4.78 17.67 -3.54
C ASP A 82 6.02 16.94 -4.08
N TYR A 83 5.83 16.07 -5.08
CA TYR A 83 6.88 15.31 -5.76
C TYR A 83 6.99 15.69 -7.24
N ALA A 84 6.67 16.93 -7.60
CA ALA A 84 6.85 17.43 -8.97
C ALA A 84 8.32 17.56 -9.37
N ALA A 85 9.20 17.88 -8.40
CA ALA A 85 10.63 18.12 -8.60
C ALA A 85 11.48 17.40 -7.56
N ILE A 86 12.68 16.99 -7.98
CA ILE A 86 13.70 16.44 -7.09
C ILE A 86 14.27 17.60 -6.26
N ARG A 87 14.29 17.44 -4.93
CA ARG A 87 14.87 18.41 -4.00
C ARG A 87 16.40 18.35 -4.03
N LYS A 88 17.06 19.41 -3.58
CA LYS A 88 18.54 19.45 -3.50
C LYS A 88 19.11 18.43 -2.51
N HIS A 89 18.39 18.15 -1.44
CA HIS A 89 18.85 17.29 -0.35
C HIS A 89 17.71 16.37 0.11
N TYR A 90 18.04 15.11 0.38
CA TYR A 90 17.21 14.11 1.03
C TYR A 90 18.00 13.49 2.18
N ALA A 91 17.37 13.26 3.32
CA ALA A 91 18.01 12.50 4.39
C ALA A 91 18.10 11.01 4.03
N THR A 92 19.19 10.36 4.42
CA THR A 92 19.42 8.94 4.18
C THR A 92 18.90 8.12 5.36
N PRO A 93 18.04 7.10 5.14
CA PRO A 93 17.55 6.24 6.20
C PRO A 93 18.66 5.40 6.84
N LYS A 94 18.45 5.04 8.10
CA LYS A 94 19.37 4.24 8.92
C LYS A 94 19.46 2.80 8.40
N HIS A 95 18.33 2.20 8.05
CA HIS A 95 18.25 0.83 7.56
C HIS A 95 18.21 0.77 6.03
N PRO A 96 18.82 -0.27 5.40
CA PRO A 96 18.74 -0.50 3.96
C PRO A 96 17.30 -0.51 3.45
N ILE A 97 17.09 0.00 2.24
CA ILE A 97 15.81 -0.03 1.56
C ILE A 97 15.71 -1.30 0.69
N VAL A 98 14.69 -2.10 0.93
CA VAL A 98 14.31 -3.24 0.08
C VAL A 98 13.15 -2.83 -0.81
N LEU A 99 13.36 -2.82 -2.12
CA LEU A 99 12.32 -2.56 -3.12
C LEU A 99 11.63 -3.87 -3.53
N ALA A 100 10.36 -4.04 -3.16
CA ALA A 100 9.57 -5.25 -3.42
C ALA A 100 8.51 -5.00 -4.53
N HIS A 101 8.70 -5.64 -5.69
CA HIS A 101 7.85 -5.42 -6.86
C HIS A 101 6.50 -6.16 -6.81
N GLY A 102 5.54 -5.72 -7.61
CA GLY A 102 4.20 -6.31 -7.71
C GLY A 102 4.07 -7.52 -8.65
N LEU A 103 2.83 -7.84 -8.98
CA LEU A 103 2.44 -8.87 -9.95
C LEU A 103 2.98 -8.51 -11.34
N LEU A 104 3.47 -9.51 -12.08
CA LEU A 104 4.23 -9.37 -13.33
C LEU A 104 5.47 -8.48 -13.24
N GLY A 105 5.91 -8.16 -12.02
CA GLY A 105 7.17 -7.49 -11.86
C GLY A 105 8.31 -8.43 -12.26
N PHE A 106 9.31 -7.86 -12.90
CA PHE A 106 10.56 -8.50 -13.24
C PHE A 106 11.68 -7.63 -12.69
N SER A 107 12.76 -8.23 -12.20
CA SER A 107 13.92 -7.43 -11.77
C SER A 107 14.56 -6.73 -12.96
N GLU A 108 14.55 -7.43 -14.09
CA GLU A 108 15.10 -6.96 -15.35
C GLU A 108 14.43 -7.69 -16.52
N LEU A 109 13.99 -6.93 -17.53
CA LEU A 109 13.50 -7.46 -18.80
C LEU A 109 14.48 -7.05 -19.89
N HIS A 110 15.04 -8.05 -20.57
CA HIS A 110 15.94 -7.87 -21.70
C HIS A 110 15.25 -8.37 -22.97
N VAL A 111 14.85 -7.44 -23.83
CA VAL A 111 14.30 -7.75 -25.16
C VAL A 111 15.26 -7.17 -26.20
N PRO A 112 16.21 -7.96 -26.74
CA PRO A 112 17.08 -7.49 -27.82
C PRO A 112 16.26 -6.93 -29.00
N PRO A 113 16.66 -5.81 -29.63
CA PRO A 113 17.89 -5.02 -29.42
C PRO A 113 17.75 -3.88 -28.37
N PHE A 114 16.68 -3.85 -27.58
CA PHE A 114 16.40 -2.76 -26.64
C PHE A 114 17.24 -2.88 -25.35
N PRO A 115 17.56 -1.74 -24.69
CA PRO A 115 18.26 -1.75 -23.40
C PRO A 115 17.44 -2.47 -22.33
N ARG A 116 18.15 -3.05 -21.35
CA ARG A 116 17.58 -3.72 -20.17
C ARG A 116 16.60 -2.75 -19.49
N ILE A 117 15.37 -3.19 -19.28
CA ILE A 117 14.33 -2.42 -18.59
C ILE A 117 14.24 -2.95 -17.16
N HIS A 118 14.27 -2.05 -16.18
CA HIS A 118 14.08 -2.39 -14.77
C HIS A 118 12.66 -2.04 -14.32
N TYR A 119 12.10 -2.80 -13.39
CA TYR A 119 10.82 -2.45 -12.76
C TYR A 119 10.88 -1.07 -12.09
N TRP A 120 11.94 -0.83 -11.32
CA TRP A 120 12.18 0.40 -10.58
C TRP A 120 12.97 1.42 -11.42
N HIS A 121 12.40 1.86 -12.55
CA HIS A 121 13.14 2.61 -13.57
C HIS A 121 13.74 3.93 -13.04
N GLY A 122 15.06 4.00 -12.86
CA GLY A 122 15.77 5.18 -12.36
C GLY A 122 15.59 5.43 -10.85
N ILE A 123 14.80 4.60 -10.16
CA ILE A 123 14.47 4.78 -8.74
C ILE A 123 15.59 4.22 -7.87
N ARG A 124 16.06 3.01 -8.18
CA ARG A 124 17.17 2.37 -7.45
C ARG A 124 18.42 3.24 -7.54
N GLU A 125 18.76 3.68 -8.74
CA GLU A 125 19.96 4.47 -9.03
C GLU A 125 19.92 5.80 -8.28
N ALA A 126 18.76 6.47 -8.26
CA ALA A 126 18.61 7.74 -7.55
C ALA A 126 18.70 7.58 -6.02
N LEU A 127 18.12 6.52 -5.45
CA LEU A 127 18.22 6.22 -4.02
C LEU A 127 19.67 5.91 -3.63
N THR A 128 20.37 5.10 -4.42
CA THR A 128 21.79 4.80 -4.20
C THR A 128 22.68 6.04 -4.36
N ALA A 129 22.41 6.90 -5.35
CA ALA A 129 23.13 8.15 -5.52
C ALA A 129 22.94 9.15 -4.35
N GLN A 130 21.85 9.02 -3.58
CA GLN A 130 21.60 9.76 -2.34
C GLN A 130 22.19 9.05 -1.09
N GLY A 131 23.01 8.02 -1.29
CA GLY A 131 23.73 7.32 -0.22
C GLY A 131 22.96 6.20 0.47
N ALA A 132 21.74 5.88 0.03
CA ALA A 132 21.00 4.76 0.63
C ALA A 132 21.54 3.41 0.12
N THR A 133 21.66 2.43 1.01
CA THR A 133 21.83 1.02 0.63
C THR A 133 20.49 0.49 0.10
N VAL A 134 20.46 0.00 -1.14
CA VAL A 134 19.22 -0.42 -1.81
C VAL A 134 19.34 -1.84 -2.36
N VAL A 135 18.41 -2.69 -1.95
CA VAL A 135 18.22 -4.06 -2.46
C VAL A 135 16.96 -4.08 -3.32
N ALA A 136 17.10 -4.31 -4.62
CA ALA A 136 15.95 -4.53 -5.50
C ALA A 136 15.67 -6.04 -5.59
N ALA A 137 14.70 -6.51 -4.82
CA ALA A 137 14.42 -7.94 -4.69
C ALA A 137 13.71 -8.50 -5.92
N SER A 138 14.04 -9.75 -6.29
CA SER A 138 13.45 -10.48 -7.41
C SER A 138 12.56 -11.62 -6.93
N VAL A 139 11.25 -11.53 -7.15
CA VAL A 139 10.30 -12.63 -6.82
C VAL A 139 9.63 -13.16 -8.09
N PRO A 140 9.04 -14.37 -8.07
CA PRO A 140 8.38 -14.90 -9.25
C PRO A 140 7.21 -13.99 -9.69
N PRO A 141 7.04 -13.76 -11.01
CA PRO A 141 6.13 -12.74 -11.51
C PRO A 141 4.65 -13.04 -11.23
N SER A 142 4.26 -14.32 -11.13
CA SER A 142 2.86 -14.78 -11.07
C SER A 142 2.59 -15.89 -10.04
N SER A 143 3.51 -16.19 -9.13
CA SER A 143 3.27 -17.23 -8.09
C SER A 143 2.41 -16.73 -6.94
N SER A 144 2.07 -17.62 -6.01
CA SER A 144 1.30 -17.28 -4.81
C SER A 144 2.03 -16.25 -3.92
N ILE A 145 1.28 -15.49 -3.12
CA ILE A 145 1.81 -14.52 -2.15
C ILE A 145 2.77 -15.22 -1.17
N ALA A 146 2.48 -16.45 -0.74
CA ALA A 146 3.32 -17.20 0.19
C ALA A 146 4.67 -17.59 -0.44
N ASP A 147 4.67 -18.01 -1.70
CA ASP A 147 5.91 -18.33 -2.44
C ASP A 147 6.73 -17.07 -2.71
N ARG A 148 6.06 -15.98 -3.11
CA ARG A 148 6.70 -14.68 -3.35
C ARG A 148 7.30 -14.13 -2.07
N ALA A 149 6.60 -14.22 -0.94
CA ALA A 149 7.09 -13.80 0.37
C ALA A 149 8.30 -14.63 0.84
N SER A 150 8.27 -15.94 0.62
CA SER A 150 9.42 -16.82 0.89
C SER A 150 10.62 -16.41 0.05
N ARG A 151 10.41 -16.14 -1.26
CA ARG A 151 11.47 -15.66 -2.14
C ARG A 151 11.99 -14.28 -1.75
N LEU A 152 11.11 -13.38 -1.30
CA LEU A 152 11.50 -12.05 -0.84
C LEU A 152 12.45 -12.12 0.36
N ALA A 153 12.14 -12.95 1.36
CA ALA A 153 13.02 -13.16 2.53
C ALA A 153 14.40 -13.69 2.13
N ASP A 154 14.39 -14.63 1.19
CA ASP A 154 15.56 -15.25 0.58
C ASP A 154 16.46 -14.23 -0.14
N GLU A 155 15.88 -13.36 -0.97
CA GLU A 155 16.61 -12.30 -1.68
C GLU A 155 17.22 -11.28 -0.71
N ILE A 156 16.49 -10.90 0.35
CA ILE A 156 17.02 -10.00 1.39
C ILE A 156 18.21 -10.65 2.09
N THR A 157 18.09 -11.91 2.48
CA THR A 157 19.14 -12.67 3.17
C THR A 157 20.40 -12.80 2.30
N ARG A 158 20.24 -13.03 0.99
CA ARG A 158 21.36 -13.19 0.05
C ARG A 158 21.96 -11.86 -0.42
N SER A 159 21.34 -10.72 -0.14
CA SER A 159 21.79 -9.41 -0.62
C SER A 159 23.07 -8.89 0.04
N GLY A 160 23.52 -9.51 1.12
CA GLY A 160 24.73 -9.13 1.86
C GLY A 160 24.56 -7.93 2.79
N VAL A 161 23.34 -7.39 2.92
CA VAL A 161 23.03 -6.37 3.93
C VAL A 161 22.88 -7.01 5.32
N ASP A 162 23.11 -6.23 6.38
CA ASP A 162 22.82 -6.65 7.75
C ASP A 162 21.31 -6.67 8.00
N ALA A 163 20.64 -7.69 7.48
CA ALA A 163 19.19 -7.87 7.60
C ALA A 163 18.74 -8.12 9.05
N ALA A 164 19.65 -8.55 9.94
CA ALA A 164 19.37 -8.74 11.36
C ALA A 164 19.32 -7.40 12.11
N ALA A 165 20.13 -6.42 11.72
CA ALA A 165 20.07 -5.07 12.29
C ALA A 165 18.77 -4.34 11.91
N GLY A 166 18.21 -4.60 10.73
CA GLY A 166 16.92 -4.09 10.30
C GLY A 166 16.90 -3.67 8.83
N VAL A 167 15.74 -3.82 8.16
CA VAL A 167 15.50 -3.33 6.79
C VAL A 167 14.19 -2.54 6.69
N ASN A 168 14.14 -1.58 5.77
CA ASN A 168 12.94 -0.85 5.38
C ASN A 168 12.41 -1.38 4.04
N ILE A 169 11.22 -1.98 4.04
CA ILE A 169 10.62 -2.48 2.81
C ILE A 169 9.75 -1.39 2.20
N VAL A 170 10.02 -1.06 0.93
CA VAL A 170 9.14 -0.21 0.12
C VAL A 170 8.57 -1.08 -1.00
N ALA A 171 7.27 -1.28 -0.96
CA ALA A 171 6.61 -2.31 -1.75
C ALA A 171 5.52 -1.71 -2.63
N HIS A 172 5.49 -2.13 -3.89
CA HIS A 172 4.48 -1.69 -4.86
C HIS A 172 3.47 -2.81 -5.14
N SER A 173 2.18 -2.47 -5.19
CA SER A 173 1.12 -3.40 -5.61
C SER A 173 1.16 -4.71 -4.79
N MET A 174 1.16 -5.88 -5.44
CA MET A 174 1.27 -7.19 -4.79
C MET A 174 2.50 -7.34 -3.88
N GLY A 175 3.59 -6.61 -4.11
CA GLY A 175 4.78 -6.66 -3.26
C GLY A 175 4.50 -6.29 -1.80
N GLY A 176 3.49 -5.45 -1.55
CA GLY A 176 3.08 -5.11 -0.18
C GLY A 176 2.38 -6.26 0.53
N LEU A 177 1.71 -7.14 -0.23
CA LEU A 177 1.12 -8.37 0.29
C LEU A 177 2.20 -9.40 0.59
N ASP A 178 3.19 -9.54 -0.31
CA ASP A 178 4.36 -10.39 -0.12
C ASP A 178 5.10 -10.01 1.18
N ALA A 179 5.35 -8.71 1.38
CA ALA A 179 6.00 -8.20 2.58
C ALA A 179 5.19 -8.46 3.86
N ARG A 180 3.86 -8.25 3.83
CA ARG A 180 2.99 -8.54 4.99
C ARG A 180 2.98 -10.04 5.33
N TRP A 181 2.93 -10.92 4.33
CA TRP A 181 3.03 -12.36 4.55
C TRP A 181 4.40 -12.75 5.11
N MET A 182 5.47 -12.11 4.63
CA MET A 182 6.82 -12.34 5.13
C MET A 182 7.00 -11.95 6.61
N ILE A 183 6.38 -10.83 7.01
CA ILE A 183 6.41 -10.34 8.40
C ILE A 183 5.53 -11.21 9.31
N ALA A 184 4.45 -11.77 8.78
CA ALA A 184 3.44 -12.49 9.56
C ALA A 184 4.00 -13.76 10.25
N PRO A 185 3.36 -14.20 11.36
CA PRO A 185 3.79 -15.36 12.13
C PRO A 185 4.07 -16.63 11.31
N PRO A 186 3.26 -17.02 10.30
CA PRO A 186 3.48 -18.25 9.55
C PRO A 186 4.88 -18.35 8.91
N LEU A 187 5.43 -17.22 8.46
CA LEU A 187 6.77 -17.18 7.88
C LEU A 187 7.84 -16.81 8.92
N ARG A 188 7.53 -15.89 9.84
CA ARG A 188 8.47 -15.48 10.91
C ARG A 188 8.85 -16.65 11.83
N GLN A 189 7.93 -17.55 12.15
CA GLN A 189 8.18 -18.73 12.98
C GLN A 189 9.18 -19.72 12.36
N ARG A 190 9.50 -19.57 11.07
CA ARG A 190 10.53 -20.36 10.38
C ARG A 190 11.96 -19.87 10.66
N GLY A 191 12.14 -18.91 11.57
CA GLY A 191 13.46 -18.42 11.98
C GLY A 191 14.15 -17.54 10.94
N LEU A 192 13.39 -16.76 10.17
CA LEU A 192 13.95 -15.88 9.15
C LEU A 192 14.92 -14.86 9.78
N PRO A 193 16.18 -14.75 9.29
CA PRO A 193 17.18 -13.82 9.82
C PRO A 193 16.95 -12.38 9.30
N VAL A 194 15.70 -11.97 9.13
CA VAL A 194 15.31 -10.67 8.58
C VAL A 194 14.47 -9.91 9.60
N ARG A 195 15.02 -8.84 10.14
CA ARG A 195 14.28 -7.89 10.98
C ARG A 195 13.71 -6.79 10.09
N VAL A 196 12.40 -6.71 10.00
CA VAL A 196 11.75 -5.60 9.28
C VAL A 196 11.55 -4.43 10.25
N ALA A 197 12.11 -3.26 9.93
CA ALA A 197 11.92 -2.04 10.71
C ALA A 197 10.65 -1.29 10.26
N SER A 198 10.41 -1.27 8.94
CA SER A 198 9.20 -0.68 8.38
C SER A 198 8.74 -1.35 7.09
N LEU A 199 7.45 -1.19 6.80
CA LEU A 199 6.83 -1.51 5.52
C LEU A 199 6.07 -0.28 5.01
N THR A 200 6.51 0.26 3.88
CA THR A 200 5.80 1.29 3.12
C THR A 200 5.16 0.68 1.88
N THR A 201 3.83 0.64 1.82
CA THR A 201 3.11 0.16 0.64
C THR A 201 2.72 1.29 -0.31
N VAL A 202 2.82 1.04 -1.61
CA VAL A 202 2.46 1.97 -2.69
C VAL A 202 1.44 1.29 -3.58
N SER A 203 0.18 1.71 -3.50
CA SER A 203 -0.95 1.10 -4.22
C SER A 203 -1.06 -0.43 -4.06
N SER A 204 -0.71 -0.97 -2.89
CA SER A 204 -0.97 -2.37 -2.58
C SER A 204 -2.45 -2.61 -2.28
N PRO A 205 -3.04 -3.77 -2.62
CA PRO A 205 -4.45 -4.04 -2.36
C PRO A 205 -4.69 -4.96 -1.14
N PRO A 206 -4.44 -4.55 0.12
CA PRO A 206 -4.70 -5.39 1.29
C PRO A 206 -6.18 -5.72 1.50
N ARG A 207 -7.10 -5.05 0.80
CA ARG A 207 -8.54 -5.40 0.77
C ARG A 207 -8.97 -6.02 -0.56
N GLY A 208 -8.01 -6.36 -1.42
CA GLY A 208 -8.21 -6.90 -2.75
C GLY A 208 -8.52 -5.84 -3.80
N SER A 209 -8.80 -6.30 -5.01
CA SER A 209 -9.24 -5.48 -6.13
C SER A 209 -10.56 -6.01 -6.69
N PRO A 210 -11.59 -5.15 -6.85
CA PRO A 210 -12.81 -5.52 -7.56
C PRO A 210 -12.55 -6.00 -8.99
N PHE A 211 -11.44 -5.58 -9.62
CA PHE A 211 -11.04 -6.09 -10.91
C PHE A 211 -10.59 -7.56 -10.85
N ALA A 212 -9.90 -7.97 -9.79
CA ALA A 212 -9.56 -9.38 -9.57
C ALA A 212 -10.83 -10.23 -9.35
N ASP A 213 -11.82 -9.71 -8.61
CA ASP A 213 -13.12 -10.39 -8.46
C ASP A 213 -13.84 -10.56 -9.81
N TYR A 214 -13.77 -9.55 -10.67
CA TYR A 214 -14.34 -9.59 -12.01
C TYR A 214 -13.66 -10.65 -12.89
N VAL A 215 -12.33 -10.70 -12.89
CA VAL A 215 -11.55 -11.69 -13.65
C VAL A 215 -11.87 -13.11 -13.17
N LEU A 216 -11.82 -13.36 -11.86
CA LEU A 216 -12.09 -14.68 -11.30
C LEU A 216 -13.52 -15.17 -11.61
N ARG A 217 -14.52 -14.28 -11.53
CA ARG A 217 -15.91 -14.63 -11.91
C ARG A 217 -16.05 -14.95 -13.38
N ALA A 218 -15.32 -14.25 -14.24
CA ALA A 218 -15.35 -14.51 -15.68
C ALA A 218 -14.70 -15.85 -16.04
N GLU A 219 -13.66 -16.27 -15.33
CA GLU A 219 -13.05 -17.60 -15.49
C GLU A 219 -13.96 -18.74 -15.01
N ALA A 220 -14.72 -18.53 -13.94
CA ALA A 220 -15.65 -19.52 -13.39
C ALA A 220 -16.97 -19.65 -14.18
N GLY A 221 -17.20 -18.82 -15.21
CA GLY A 221 -18.44 -18.78 -15.99
C GLY A 221 -18.39 -19.68 -17.23
N PRO A 222 -19.46 -20.44 -17.55
CA PRO A 222 -19.49 -21.34 -18.72
C PRO A 222 -19.58 -20.63 -20.08
N LEU A 223 -19.85 -19.31 -20.11
CA LEU A 223 -19.78 -18.47 -21.31
C LEU A 223 -18.97 -17.22 -21.00
N TYR A 224 -18.00 -16.89 -21.86
CA TYR A 224 -17.13 -15.69 -21.93
C TYR A 224 -15.66 -15.84 -21.52
N LEU A 225 -14.86 -16.52 -22.36
CA LEU A 225 -13.39 -16.50 -22.28
C LEU A 225 -12.70 -15.44 -23.19
N PRO A 226 -13.09 -15.15 -24.44
CA PRO A 226 -12.19 -14.40 -25.35
C PRO A 226 -11.86 -12.95 -24.95
N ARG A 227 -12.82 -12.22 -24.35
CA ARG A 227 -12.64 -10.80 -24.00
C ARG A 227 -11.79 -10.61 -22.75
N VAL A 228 -11.91 -11.50 -21.77
CA VAL A 228 -11.13 -11.42 -20.52
C VAL A 228 -9.72 -11.89 -20.78
N TYR A 229 -9.54 -13.02 -21.45
CA TYR A 229 -8.21 -13.47 -21.89
C TYR A 229 -7.54 -12.43 -22.79
N GLY A 230 -8.24 -11.81 -23.73
CA GLY A 230 -7.69 -10.72 -24.55
C GLY A 230 -7.44 -9.39 -23.80
N VAL A 231 -7.95 -9.22 -22.58
CA VAL A 231 -7.59 -8.10 -21.68
C VAL A 231 -6.38 -8.50 -20.83
N LEU A 232 -6.37 -9.73 -20.31
CA LEU A 232 -5.28 -10.29 -19.52
C LEU A 232 -3.99 -10.40 -20.36
N GLU A 233 -4.05 -10.94 -21.57
CA GLU A 233 -2.92 -11.00 -22.52
C GLU A 233 -2.40 -9.59 -22.86
N ARG A 234 -3.29 -8.63 -23.16
CA ARG A 234 -2.89 -7.24 -23.41
C ARG A 234 -2.27 -6.57 -22.19
N ALA A 235 -2.59 -7.04 -21.00
CA ALA A 235 -2.02 -6.59 -19.75
C ALA A 235 -0.83 -7.46 -19.27
N GLY A 236 -0.50 -8.55 -19.99
CA GLY A 236 0.57 -9.52 -19.68
C GLY A 236 0.28 -10.49 -18.54
N LEU A 237 -0.98 -10.63 -18.12
CA LEU A 237 -1.40 -11.19 -16.83
C LEU A 237 -1.75 -12.70 -16.91
N GLU A 238 -1.13 -13.54 -16.06
CA GLU A 238 -1.55 -14.93 -15.84
C GLU A 238 -2.69 -15.02 -14.81
N THR A 239 -3.70 -15.85 -15.08
CA THR A 239 -4.99 -15.93 -14.37
C THR A 239 -4.90 -16.40 -12.91
N GLY A 240 -4.03 -17.38 -12.62
CA GLY A 240 -3.93 -18.01 -11.29
C GLY A 240 -3.52 -17.05 -10.16
N ALA A 241 -2.75 -16.01 -10.47
CA ALA A 241 -2.29 -15.04 -9.48
C ALA A 241 -3.40 -14.07 -9.02
N PHE A 242 -4.49 -13.91 -9.79
CA PHE A 242 -5.60 -13.02 -9.46
C PHE A 242 -6.49 -13.55 -8.35
N ALA A 243 -6.57 -14.88 -8.18
CA ALA A 243 -7.37 -15.48 -7.13
C ALA A 243 -7.01 -14.91 -5.75
N GLN A 244 -5.70 -14.73 -5.49
CA GLN A 244 -5.20 -14.17 -4.24
C GLN A 244 -5.28 -12.64 -4.17
N LEU A 245 -5.70 -11.95 -5.22
CA LEU A 245 -5.94 -10.50 -5.22
C LEU A 245 -7.43 -10.15 -5.09
N THR A 246 -8.31 -11.15 -4.99
CA THR A 246 -9.74 -10.95 -4.79
C THR A 246 -10.05 -10.32 -3.43
N THR A 247 -11.16 -9.59 -3.37
CA THR A 247 -11.63 -8.98 -2.12
C THR A 247 -12.03 -10.05 -1.11
N ALA A 248 -12.57 -11.18 -1.60
CA ALA A 248 -12.95 -12.32 -0.79
C ALA A 248 -11.74 -12.97 -0.11
N TYR A 249 -10.71 -13.34 -0.89
CA TYR A 249 -9.49 -13.95 -0.37
C TYR A 249 -8.78 -13.02 0.63
N MET A 250 -8.65 -11.73 0.28
CA MET A 250 -8.01 -10.74 1.14
C MET A 250 -8.68 -10.61 2.51
N ARG A 251 -10.02 -10.61 2.53
CA ARG A 251 -10.81 -10.49 3.77
C ARG A 251 -10.85 -11.79 4.59
N ARG A 252 -10.98 -12.94 3.93
CA ARG A 252 -11.29 -14.22 4.61
C ARG A 252 -10.05 -15.04 4.96
N GLU A 253 -8.97 -14.89 4.20
CA GLU A 253 -7.79 -15.73 4.33
C GLU A 253 -6.55 -14.89 4.63
N PHE A 254 -6.22 -13.93 3.76
CA PHE A 254 -4.96 -13.19 3.86
C PHE A 254 -4.87 -12.33 5.12
N ASN A 255 -5.81 -11.42 5.37
CA ASN A 255 -5.73 -10.50 6.51
C ASN A 255 -5.79 -11.22 7.87
N PRO A 256 -6.66 -12.25 8.08
CA PRO A 256 -6.62 -13.05 9.31
C PRO A 256 -5.27 -13.74 9.52
N ALA A 257 -4.61 -14.20 8.46
CA ALA A 257 -3.30 -14.86 8.53
C ALA A 257 -2.11 -13.90 8.67
N THR A 258 -2.32 -12.60 8.42
CA THR A 258 -1.25 -11.58 8.39
C THR A 258 -1.56 -10.39 9.32
N PRO A 259 -1.71 -10.63 10.64
CA PRO A 259 -1.83 -9.54 11.60
C PRO A 259 -0.56 -8.68 11.59
N ASP A 260 -0.73 -7.38 11.81
CA ASP A 260 0.39 -6.45 11.88
C ASP A 260 1.28 -6.75 13.09
N ASP A 261 2.59 -6.83 12.84
CA ASP A 261 3.60 -6.94 13.89
C ASP A 261 3.80 -5.59 14.60
N PRO A 262 3.62 -5.47 15.93
CA PRO A 262 3.75 -4.21 16.66
C PRO A 262 5.17 -3.63 16.65
N ALA A 263 6.19 -4.42 16.33
CA ALA A 263 7.57 -3.94 16.20
C ALA A 263 7.87 -3.31 14.83
N VAL A 264 6.96 -3.44 13.86
CA VAL A 264 7.12 -2.92 12.50
C VAL A 264 6.28 -1.66 12.32
N ARG A 265 6.87 -0.65 11.67
CA ARG A 265 6.14 0.57 11.30
C ARG A 265 5.51 0.44 9.92
N TYR A 266 4.20 0.64 9.83
CA TYR A 266 3.46 0.52 8.57
C TYR A 266 3.06 1.89 8.03
N PHE A 267 3.41 2.15 6.78
CA PHE A 267 3.02 3.33 6.03
C PHE A 267 2.36 2.90 4.72
N SER A 268 1.49 3.75 4.18
CA SER A 268 0.90 3.48 2.87
C SER A 268 0.57 4.73 2.08
N TYR A 269 0.65 4.59 0.76
CA TYR A 269 0.25 5.57 -0.23
C TYR A 269 -0.76 4.95 -1.19
N GLY A 270 -1.80 5.71 -1.52
CA GLY A 270 -2.70 5.39 -2.62
C GLY A 270 -2.44 6.26 -3.83
N ALA A 271 -3.07 5.94 -4.94
CA ALA A 271 -3.06 6.79 -6.12
C ALA A 271 -4.45 6.86 -6.75
N VAL A 272 -4.73 7.97 -7.42
CA VAL A 272 -5.92 8.14 -8.25
C VAL A 272 -5.50 8.60 -9.64
N ALA A 273 -5.89 7.83 -10.64
CA ALA A 273 -5.63 8.16 -12.03
C ALA A 273 -6.59 9.26 -12.51
N GLY A 274 -6.09 10.16 -13.36
CA GLY A 274 -6.98 10.99 -14.17
C GLY A 274 -7.74 10.15 -15.20
N PRO A 275 -8.75 10.72 -15.90
CA PRO A 275 -9.49 10.01 -16.92
C PRO A 275 -8.55 9.34 -17.94
N PRO A 276 -8.53 8.00 -18.05
CA PRO A 276 -7.59 7.33 -18.93
C PRO A 276 -7.98 7.55 -20.40
N PRO A 277 -7.00 7.67 -21.33
CA PRO A 277 -7.26 7.68 -22.76
C PRO A 277 -8.12 6.50 -23.22
N LEU A 278 -8.79 6.63 -24.36
CA LEU A 278 -9.71 5.61 -24.90
C LEU A 278 -9.05 4.23 -25.04
N LEU A 279 -7.79 4.19 -25.46
CA LEU A 279 -7.03 2.96 -25.71
C LEU A 279 -6.16 2.52 -24.52
N SER A 280 -6.29 3.16 -23.36
CA SER A 280 -5.48 2.83 -22.19
C SER A 280 -5.86 1.44 -21.64
N PRO A 281 -4.88 0.57 -21.31
CA PRO A 281 -5.16 -0.73 -20.71
C PRO A 281 -5.88 -0.60 -19.35
N PHE A 282 -5.69 0.52 -18.64
CA PHE A 282 -6.36 0.83 -17.38
C PHE A 282 -7.80 1.34 -17.50
N ARG A 283 -8.33 1.53 -18.72
CA ARG A 283 -9.68 2.12 -18.89
C ARG A 283 -10.78 1.18 -18.40
N VAL A 284 -10.72 -0.09 -18.81
CA VAL A 284 -11.72 -1.09 -18.40
C VAL A 284 -11.54 -1.48 -16.92
N PRO A 285 -10.33 -1.86 -16.47
CA PRO A 285 -10.10 -2.18 -15.06
C PRO A 285 -10.46 -1.02 -14.12
N GLY A 286 -10.05 0.22 -14.46
CA GLY A 286 -10.33 1.40 -13.65
C GLY A 286 -11.82 1.77 -13.59
N ARG A 287 -12.61 1.43 -14.61
CA ARG A 287 -14.09 1.57 -14.57
C ARG A 287 -14.74 0.53 -13.68
N ILE A 288 -14.25 -0.71 -13.71
CA ILE A 288 -14.76 -1.81 -12.85
C ILE A 288 -14.50 -1.46 -11.39
N VAL A 289 -13.26 -1.10 -11.06
CA VAL A 289 -12.89 -0.65 -9.69
C VAL A 289 -13.65 0.64 -9.35
N GLY A 290 -13.77 1.57 -10.29
CA GLY A 290 -14.48 2.83 -10.09
C GLY A 290 -15.96 2.67 -9.75
N ALA A 291 -16.63 1.73 -10.40
CA ALA A 291 -18.03 1.41 -10.13
C ALA A 291 -18.22 0.75 -8.75
N ALA A 292 -17.23 -0.02 -8.28
CA ALA A 292 -17.32 -0.75 -7.01
C ALA A 292 -16.85 0.08 -5.79
N GLU A 293 -15.73 0.80 -5.92
CA GLU A 293 -15.02 1.42 -4.79
C GLU A 293 -14.60 2.89 -5.04
N GLY A 294 -14.94 3.46 -6.21
CA GLY A 294 -14.68 4.86 -6.51
C GLY A 294 -13.23 5.16 -6.92
N ALA A 295 -12.59 6.12 -6.27
CA ALA A 295 -11.28 6.64 -6.68
C ALA A 295 -10.22 5.51 -6.73
N ASN A 296 -9.53 5.37 -7.86
CA ASN A 296 -8.57 4.30 -8.11
C ASN A 296 -7.47 4.71 -9.10
N ASP A 297 -6.39 3.95 -9.11
CA ASP A 297 -5.22 4.17 -9.98
C ASP A 297 -5.28 3.39 -11.31
N GLY A 298 -6.42 2.78 -11.60
CA GLY A 298 -6.62 1.86 -12.71
C GLY A 298 -6.76 0.40 -12.31
N LEU A 299 -6.17 -0.04 -11.18
CA LEU A 299 -6.22 -1.44 -10.73
C LEU A 299 -6.59 -1.58 -9.25
N VAL A 300 -6.22 -0.62 -8.43
CA VAL A 300 -6.41 -0.65 -6.98
C VAL A 300 -7.13 0.64 -6.55
N SER A 301 -8.17 0.49 -5.74
CA SER A 301 -8.87 1.63 -5.17
C SER A 301 -8.03 2.29 -4.08
N VAL A 302 -8.23 3.59 -3.88
CA VAL A 302 -7.68 4.33 -2.75
C VAL A 302 -8.13 3.70 -1.43
N GLN A 303 -9.37 3.24 -1.36
CA GLN A 303 -9.91 2.56 -0.18
C GLN A 303 -9.12 1.28 0.13
N SER A 304 -8.85 0.44 -0.87
CA SER A 304 -8.06 -0.78 -0.67
C SER A 304 -6.63 -0.43 -0.25
N ALA A 305 -6.00 0.57 -0.88
CA ALA A 305 -4.61 0.96 -0.63
C ALA A 305 -4.29 1.47 0.78
N ARG A 306 -5.28 1.91 1.57
CA ARG A 306 -5.07 2.43 2.93
C ARG A 306 -4.65 1.33 3.93
N TRP A 307 -3.45 1.41 4.48
CA TRP A 307 -2.97 0.51 5.54
C TRP A 307 -2.02 1.23 6.52
N GLY A 308 -2.04 0.88 7.81
CA GLY A 308 -1.21 1.54 8.82
C GLY A 308 -1.36 3.08 8.80
N ALA A 309 -0.23 3.79 8.91
CA ALA A 309 -0.18 5.24 8.81
C ALA A 309 -0.27 5.72 7.35
N TYR A 310 -1.50 5.99 6.90
CA TYR A 310 -1.77 6.46 5.54
C TYR A 310 -1.22 7.86 5.27
N GLN A 311 -0.28 7.98 4.33
CA GLN A 311 0.47 9.21 4.05
C GLN A 311 -0.20 10.13 3.03
N GLY A 312 -1.07 9.58 2.18
CA GLY A 312 -1.88 10.33 1.22
C GLY A 312 -2.14 9.59 -0.11
N THR A 313 -2.91 10.27 -0.97
CA THR A 313 -3.23 9.86 -2.33
C THR A 313 -2.49 10.71 -3.34
N LEU A 314 -1.72 10.06 -4.22
CA LEU A 314 -1.09 10.67 -5.39
C LEU A 314 -2.15 10.97 -6.47
N VAL A 315 -2.32 12.24 -6.82
CA VAL A 315 -3.38 12.67 -7.76
C VAL A 315 -2.88 12.72 -9.19
N GLY A 316 -3.65 12.14 -10.11
CA GLY A 316 -3.32 12.11 -11.54
C GLY A 316 -2.24 11.07 -11.88
N VAL A 317 -2.10 10.05 -11.03
CA VAL A 317 -1.07 9.01 -11.11
C VAL A 317 -1.77 7.66 -11.29
N ASN A 318 -1.42 6.95 -12.37
CA ASN A 318 -1.92 5.59 -12.58
C ASN A 318 -0.93 4.54 -12.03
N HIS A 319 -1.36 3.28 -11.98
CA HIS A 319 -0.59 2.19 -11.36
C HIS A 319 0.83 2.00 -11.94
N LEU A 320 1.08 2.29 -13.22
CA LEU A 320 2.43 2.20 -13.82
C LEU A 320 3.26 3.48 -13.66
N ASP A 321 2.61 4.64 -13.54
CA ASP A 321 3.33 5.89 -13.28
C ASP A 321 4.12 5.80 -11.95
N LEU A 322 3.63 5.01 -11.00
CA LEU A 322 4.23 4.77 -9.68
C LEU A 322 5.60 4.10 -9.72
N ILE A 323 5.95 3.42 -10.80
CA ILE A 323 7.25 2.75 -10.98
C ILE A 323 8.09 3.42 -12.07
N ASN A 324 7.74 4.66 -12.43
CA ASN A 324 8.39 5.48 -13.45
C ASN A 324 8.37 4.84 -14.86
N TRP A 325 7.38 3.98 -15.14
CA TRP A 325 7.32 3.28 -16.41
C TRP A 325 6.81 4.18 -17.54
N PRO A 326 7.51 4.22 -18.68
CA PRO A 326 7.16 5.17 -19.71
C PRO A 326 5.99 4.67 -20.56
N ASN A 327 4.87 5.40 -20.53
CA ASN A 327 4.07 5.55 -21.73
C ASN A 327 4.89 6.39 -22.73
N ARG A 328 5.86 5.83 -23.48
CA ARG A 328 6.81 6.59 -24.33
C ARG A 328 6.15 7.71 -25.16
N LEU A 329 4.94 7.46 -25.67
CA LEU A 329 4.11 8.44 -26.40
C LEU A 329 3.70 9.66 -25.54
N ARG A 330 3.41 9.45 -24.25
CA ARG A 330 3.15 10.52 -23.27
C ARG A 330 4.41 11.32 -22.90
N TRP A 331 5.62 10.76 -22.95
CA TRP A 331 6.84 11.50 -22.60
C TRP A 331 7.12 12.63 -23.59
N VAL A 332 6.93 12.34 -24.87
CA VAL A 332 7.11 13.32 -25.95
C VAL A 332 6.02 14.38 -25.91
N VAL A 333 4.75 13.98 -25.78
CA VAL A 333 3.60 14.92 -25.82
C VAL A 333 3.53 15.80 -24.56
N ARG A 334 3.87 15.26 -23.39
CA ARG A 334 3.75 15.97 -22.10
C ARG A 334 4.94 16.88 -21.81
N GLY A 335 6.09 16.66 -22.44
CA GLY A 335 7.23 17.60 -22.44
C GLY A 335 6.88 18.94 -23.11
N TRP A 336 5.94 18.94 -24.05
CA TRP A 336 5.44 20.13 -24.75
C TRP A 336 4.33 20.89 -23.99
N MET A 337 3.59 20.24 -23.08
CA MET A 337 2.39 20.79 -22.42
C MET A 337 2.57 21.27 -20.96
N GLY A 338 3.81 21.54 -20.53
CA GLY A 338 4.07 22.15 -19.22
C GLY A 338 4.40 21.18 -18.07
N ARG A 339 4.73 21.77 -16.91
CA ARG A 339 5.38 21.13 -15.75
C ARG A 339 4.72 19.82 -15.30
N ARG A 340 5.55 18.79 -15.07
CA ARG A 340 5.11 17.53 -14.44
C ARG A 340 4.58 17.80 -13.03
N ARG A 341 3.40 17.25 -12.73
CA ARG A 341 2.83 17.28 -11.37
C ARG A 341 3.38 16.15 -10.48
N PHE A 342 3.76 15.01 -11.08
CA PHE A 342 4.34 13.87 -10.37
C PHE A 342 5.64 13.38 -11.03
N ASN A 343 6.64 13.11 -10.20
CA ASN A 343 7.90 12.46 -10.57
C ASN A 343 8.14 11.29 -9.60
N ALA A 344 8.09 10.06 -10.11
CA ALA A 344 8.26 8.85 -9.32
C ALA A 344 9.62 8.82 -8.58
N VAL A 345 10.71 9.24 -9.22
CA VAL A 345 12.03 9.32 -8.57
C VAL A 345 11.99 10.27 -7.37
N ALA A 346 11.41 11.47 -7.54
CA ALA A 346 11.26 12.43 -6.44
C ALA A 346 10.38 11.87 -5.30
N PHE A 347 9.40 11.04 -5.63
CA PHE A 347 8.52 10.36 -4.67
C PHE A 347 9.27 9.33 -3.83
N TYR A 348 10.03 8.41 -4.43
CA TYR A 348 10.80 7.41 -3.65
C TYR A 348 11.93 8.04 -2.83
N LEU A 349 12.59 9.09 -3.36
CA LEU A 349 13.51 9.90 -2.56
C LEU A 349 12.78 10.54 -1.36
N GLY A 350 11.54 10.99 -1.57
CA GLY A 350 10.67 11.48 -0.50
C GLY A 350 10.32 10.42 0.56
N ILE A 351 10.10 9.16 0.15
CA ILE A 351 9.92 8.04 1.08
C ILE A 351 11.20 7.81 1.88
N ALA A 352 12.37 7.77 1.24
CA ALA A 352 13.64 7.59 1.95
C ALA A 352 13.88 8.70 2.99
N ASP A 353 13.61 9.95 2.65
CA ASP A 353 13.71 11.08 3.57
C ASP A 353 12.68 11.03 4.71
N MET A 354 11.48 10.50 4.46
CA MET A 354 10.50 10.22 5.52
C MET A 354 11.03 9.15 6.48
N LEU A 355 11.52 8.02 5.96
CA LEU A 355 12.08 6.94 6.77
C LEU A 355 13.24 7.44 7.65
N ALA A 356 14.15 8.22 7.08
CA ALA A 356 15.27 8.81 7.81
C ALA A 356 14.84 9.68 9.00
N ARG A 357 13.83 10.54 8.81
CA ARG A 357 13.27 11.40 9.88
C ARG A 357 12.59 10.59 10.98
N GLU A 358 12.08 9.43 10.61
CA GLU A 358 11.43 8.48 11.49
C GLU A 358 12.41 7.59 12.25
N GLY A 359 13.72 7.83 12.08
CA GLY A 359 14.79 7.05 12.72
C GLY A 359 14.93 5.63 12.16
N LEU A 360 14.33 5.39 10.99
CA LEU A 360 14.29 4.13 10.27
C LEU A 360 15.38 4.08 9.21
#